data_AF-A0A842MQQ1-F1
#
_entry.id   AF-A0A842MQQ1-F1
#
_cell.length_a   1.000
_cell.length_b   1.000
_cell.length_c   1.000
_cell.angle_alpha   90.00
_cell.angle_beta   90.00
_cell.angle_gamma   90.00
#
_symmetry.space_group_name_H-M   'P 1'
#
loop_
_entity.id
_entity.type
_entity.pdbx_description
1 polymer ?
#
loop_
_entity_poly.entity_id
_entity_poly.type
_entity_poly.pdbx_seq_one_letter_code
_entity_poly.pdbx_strand_id
1 'polypeptide(L)'
;ILSVFHILRKNGYRAVTGEIYDVYSELCSELAVTPLTQRRVSTLINELDAMGLLNAQVISMGRYGRTKKIRLEVPRTLIREAFSNDPRLGRLIDYDPKCLPKNACNRN
;
A
#
# COMPACT_ATOMS: atom_id res chain seq x y z
N ILE A 1 -5.52 -1.70 -0.06
CA ILE A 1 -4.89 -2.96 0.38
C ILE A 1 -3.80 -3.41 -0.60
N LEU A 2 -4.10 -3.65 -1.88
CA LEU A 2 -3.11 -4.12 -2.87
C LEU A 2 -1.84 -3.25 -2.93
N SER A 3 -1.98 -1.93 -2.93
CA SER A 3 -0.81 -1.03 -2.93
C SER A 3 0.13 -1.27 -1.74
N VAL A 4 -0.43 -1.44 -0.54
CA VAL A 4 0.34 -1.74 0.68
C VAL A 4 0.99 -3.13 0.56
N PHE A 5 0.25 -4.11 0.03
CA PHE A 5 0.77 -5.47 -0.22
C PHE A 5 2.00 -5.45 -1.14
N HIS A 6 1.96 -4.74 -2.27
CA HIS A 6 3.12 -4.66 -3.18
C HIS A 6 4.32 -3.97 -2.54
N ILE A 7 4.10 -2.87 -1.80
CA ILE A 7 5.19 -2.16 -1.11
C ILE A 7 5.84 -3.08 -0.08
N LEU A 8 5.05 -3.78 0.73
CA LEU A 8 5.58 -4.70 1.74
C LEU A 8 6.23 -5.94 1.13
N ARG A 9 5.83 -6.33 -0.09
CA ARG A 9 6.51 -7.39 -0.85
C ARG A 9 7.92 -6.95 -1.28
N LYS A 10 8.12 -5.70 -1.68
CA LYS A 10 9.43 -5.16 -2.14
C LYS A 10 10.31 -4.58 -1.03
N ASN A 11 9.76 -3.70 -0.20
CA ASN A 11 10.51 -2.87 0.76
C ASN A 11 10.49 -3.45 2.20
N GLY A 12 9.87 -4.62 2.40
CA GLY A 12 9.83 -5.31 3.69
C GLY A 12 8.62 -4.92 4.57
N TYR A 13 8.88 -4.22 5.68
CA TYR A 13 7.94 -4.22 6.84
C TYR A 13 7.10 -2.96 7.02
N ARG A 14 7.29 -1.92 6.19
CA ARG A 14 6.58 -0.65 6.36
C ARG A 14 6.30 0.03 5.03
N ALA A 15 5.16 0.70 4.96
CA ALA A 15 4.80 1.61 3.88
C ALA A 15 4.46 2.99 4.47
N VAL A 16 4.67 4.05 3.70
CA VAL A 16 4.19 5.40 4.04
C VAL A 16 3.08 5.84 3.10
N THR A 17 2.26 6.81 3.53
CA THR A 17 1.09 7.27 2.77
C THR A 17 1.40 7.78 1.36
N GLY A 18 2.60 8.35 1.14
CA GLY A 18 3.07 8.76 -0.19
C GLY A 18 3.26 7.57 -1.12
N GLU A 19 4.13 6.62 -0.74
CA GLU A 19 4.38 5.40 -1.50
C GLU A 19 3.09 4.62 -1.82
N ILE A 20 2.18 4.53 -0.84
CA ILE A 20 0.89 3.85 -1.02
C ILE A 20 0.06 4.54 -2.10
N TYR A 21 0.05 5.87 -2.12
CA TYR A 21 -0.69 6.65 -3.11
C TYR A 21 -0.09 6.50 -4.51
N ASP A 22 1.24 6.50 -4.62
CA ASP A 22 1.92 6.35 -5.91
C ASP A 22 1.62 4.99 -6.53
N VAL A 23 1.75 3.91 -5.75
CA VAL A 23 1.41 2.56 -6.20
C VAL A 23 -0.09 2.43 -6.48
N TYR A 24 -0.96 3.00 -5.63
CA TYR A 24 -2.41 3.03 -5.89
C TYR A 24 -2.75 3.69 -7.22
N SER A 25 -2.14 4.85 -7.50
CA SER A 25 -2.40 5.59 -8.73
C SER A 25 -1.95 4.79 -9.95
N GLU A 26 -0.79 4.14 -9.88
CA GLU A 26 -0.29 3.24 -10.92
C GLU A 26 -1.25 2.06 -11.18
N LEU A 27 -1.69 1.38 -10.11
CA LEU A 27 -2.66 0.27 -10.24
C LEU A 27 -3.99 0.73 -10.83
N CYS A 28 -4.46 1.93 -10.48
CA CYS A 28 -5.65 2.53 -11.07
C CYS A 28 -5.48 2.75 -12.59
N SER A 29 -4.30 3.21 -13.04
CA SER A 29 -3.99 3.34 -14.46
C SER A 29 -4.03 1.99 -15.19
N GLU A 30 -3.49 0.92 -14.60
CA GLU A 30 -3.55 -0.43 -15.17
C GLU A 30 -4.99 -0.99 -15.25
N LEU A 31 -5.88 -0.53 -14.38
CA LEU A 31 -7.32 -0.85 -14.42
C LEU A 31 -8.13 0.09 -15.31
N ALA A 32 -7.53 1.11 -15.92
CA ALA A 32 -8.21 2.20 -16.62
C ALA A 32 -9.29 2.89 -15.75
N VAL A 33 -9.00 3.07 -14.45
CA VAL A 33 -9.87 3.75 -13.49
C VAL A 33 -9.21 5.06 -13.04
N THR A 34 -10.00 6.11 -12.88
CA THR A 34 -9.51 7.39 -12.35
C THR A 34 -9.14 7.26 -10.86
N PRO A 35 -7.89 7.58 -10.45
CA PRO A 35 -7.51 7.49 -9.06
C PRO A 35 -8.22 8.55 -8.21
N LEU A 36 -8.54 8.18 -6.97
CA LEU A 36 -9.01 9.14 -5.97
C LEU A 36 -7.89 10.09 -5.55
N THR A 37 -8.24 11.22 -4.93
CA THR A 37 -7.24 12.13 -4.38
C THR A 37 -6.53 11.53 -3.16
N GLN A 38 -5.30 11.98 -2.90
CA GLN A 38 -4.50 11.53 -1.76
C GLN A 38 -5.22 11.67 -0.42
N ARG A 39 -6.04 12.73 -0.24
CA ARG A 39 -6.87 12.93 0.95
C ARG A 39 -7.90 11.81 1.13
N ARG A 40 -8.60 11.42 0.07
CA ARG A 40 -9.60 10.34 0.10
C ARG A 40 -8.95 8.99 0.36
N VAL A 41 -7.82 8.70 -0.28
CA VAL A 41 -7.04 7.48 -0.04
C VAL A 41 -6.58 7.40 1.43
N SER A 42 -6.12 8.51 1.99
CA SER A 42 -5.75 8.59 3.41
C SER A 42 -6.93 8.32 4.35
N THR A 43 -8.14 8.77 4.01
CA THR A 43 -9.36 8.43 4.74
C THR A 43 -9.64 6.93 4.70
N LEU A 44 -9.60 6.32 3.52
CA LEU A 44 -9.78 4.87 3.34
C LEU A 44 -8.75 4.05 4.12
N ILE A 45 -7.50 4.51 4.22
CA ILE A 45 -6.47 3.85 5.03
C ILE A 45 -6.86 3.84 6.51
N ASN A 46 -7.43 4.93 7.04
CA ASN A 46 -7.86 4.97 8.44
C ASN A 46 -9.10 4.12 8.69
N GLU A 47 -10.00 4.00 7.70
CA GLU A 47 -11.14 3.08 7.77
C GLU A 47 -10.66 1.62 7.82
N LEU A 48 -9.67 1.26 6.99
CA LEU A 48 -9.02 -0.06 7.00
C LEU A 48 -8.30 -0.36 8.32
N ASP A 49 -7.68 0.66 8.93
CA ASP A 49 -7.05 0.60 10.25
C ASP A 49 -8.09 0.35 11.35
N ALA A 50 -9.22 1.06 11.31
CA ALA A 50 -10.33 0.85 12.26
C ALA A 50 -10.97 -0.55 12.14
N MET A 51 -10.92 -1.17 10.96
CA MET A 51 -11.34 -2.56 10.74
C MET A 51 -10.28 -3.60 11.14
N GLY A 52 -9.08 -3.18 11.57
CA GLY A 52 -7.99 -4.08 11.96
C GLY A 52 -7.29 -4.79 10.80
N LEU A 53 -7.47 -4.32 9.56
CA LEU A 53 -6.79 -4.89 8.38
C LEU A 53 -5.38 -4.32 8.21
N LEU A 54 -5.19 -3.08 8.67
CA LEU A 54 -3.95 -2.35 8.68
C LEU A 54 -3.66 -1.84 10.09
N ASN A 55 -2.42 -1.44 10.32
CA ASN A 55 -2.02 -0.66 11.48
C ASN A 55 -1.33 0.61 11.00
N ALA A 56 -1.98 1.76 11.19
CA ALA A 56 -1.51 3.08 10.75
C ALA A 56 -0.99 3.91 11.93
N GLN A 57 0.28 3.71 12.29
CA GLN A 57 0.93 4.42 13.38
C GLN A 57 1.46 5.79 12.93
N VAL A 58 1.02 6.86 13.61
CA VAL A 58 1.64 8.19 13.45
C VAL A 58 2.95 8.24 14.22
N ILE A 59 4.04 8.54 13.52
CA ILE A 59 5.35 8.74 14.12
C ILE A 59 5.83 10.18 13.94
N SER A 60 6.43 10.74 14.99
CA SER A 60 7.09 12.03 14.91
C SER A 60 8.48 11.88 14.29
N MET A 61 8.80 12.71 13.31
CA MET A 61 10.12 12.84 12.70
C MET A 61 10.82 14.13 13.15
N GLY A 62 10.41 14.72 14.28
CA GLY A 62 10.96 15.99 14.78
C GLY A 62 10.61 17.17 13.85
N ARG A 63 11.60 17.99 13.48
CA ARG A 63 11.40 19.16 12.58
C ARG A 63 10.92 18.78 11.18
N TYR A 64 11.08 17.52 10.78
CA TYR A 64 10.60 16.99 9.50
C TYR A 64 9.10 16.63 9.53
N GLY A 65 8.40 16.89 10.64
CA GLY A 65 6.96 16.71 10.76
C GLY A 65 6.57 15.33 11.29
N ARG A 66 5.38 14.89 10.91
CA ARG A 66 4.80 13.60 11.32
C ARG A 66 4.49 12.77 10.08
N THR A 67 4.73 11.47 10.12
CA THR A 67 4.34 10.56 9.03
C THR A 67 3.57 9.36 9.56
N LYS A 68 2.71 8.78 8.72
CA LYS A 68 2.00 7.54 9.03
C LYS A 68 2.80 6.37 8.50
N LYS A 69 3.30 5.52 9.41
CA LYS A 69 3.85 4.21 9.07
C LYS A 69 2.71 3.20 9.08
N ILE A 70 2.55 2.49 7.98
CA ILE A 70 1.45 1.56 7.77
C ILE A 70 2.01 0.15 7.63
N ARG A 71 1.35 -0.79 8.30
CA ARG A 71 1.65 -2.23 8.27
C ARG A 71 0.37 -3.00 7.96
N LEU A 72 0.52 -4.19 7.38
CA LEU A 72 -0.56 -5.16 7.26
C LEU A 72 -0.66 -5.96 8.55
N GLU A 73 -1.85 -6.04 9.13
CA GLU A 73 -2.16 -6.91 10.28
C GLU A 73 -2.72 -8.26 9.83
N VAL A 74 -3.00 -8.41 8.53
CA VAL A 74 -3.47 -9.67 7.92
C VAL A 74 -2.34 -10.38 7.17
N PRO A 75 -2.36 -11.73 7.13
CA PRO A 75 -1.35 -12.50 6.42
C PRO A 75 -1.42 -12.25 4.92
N ARG A 76 -0.24 -12.20 4.28
CA ARG A 76 -0.10 -11.96 2.83
C ARG A 76 -0.80 -13.02 1.97
N THR A 77 -0.88 -14.26 2.47
CA THR A 77 -1.58 -15.37 1.80
C THR A 77 -3.07 -15.12 1.68
N LEU A 78 -3.71 -14.63 2.75
CA LEU A 78 -5.13 -14.29 2.76
C LEU A 78 -5.44 -13.19 1.74
N ILE A 79 -4.59 -12.17 1.64
CA ILE A 79 -4.74 -11.11 0.63
C ILE A 79 -4.68 -11.71 -0.77
N ARG A 80 -3.68 -12.55 -1.04
CA ARG A 80 -3.56 -13.22 -2.34
C ARG A 80 -4.83 -13.99 -2.67
N GLU A 81 -5.26 -14.89 -1.78
CA GLU A 81 -6.45 -15.72 -2.00
C GLU A 81 -7.73 -14.89 -2.19
N ALA A 82 -7.93 -13.84 -1.39
CA ALA A 82 -9.11 -12.98 -1.46
C ALA A 82 -9.24 -12.25 -2.81
N PHE A 83 -8.12 -11.85 -3.42
CA PHE A 83 -8.12 -11.10 -4.67
C PHE A 83 -7.82 -11.97 -5.91
N SER A 84 -7.27 -13.18 -5.75
CA SER A 84 -6.95 -14.08 -6.89
C SER A 84 -8.19 -14.49 -7.70
N ASN A 85 -9.36 -14.59 -7.06
CA ASN A 85 -10.59 -15.00 -7.72
C ASN A 85 -11.32 -13.83 -8.42
N ASP A 86 -10.87 -12.59 -8.22
CA ASP A 86 -11.49 -11.42 -8.83
C ASP A 86 -11.00 -11.25 -10.28
N PRO A 87 -11.88 -11.20 -11.30
CA PRO A 87 -11.49 -11.10 -12.70
C PRO A 87 -10.68 -9.84 -13.05
N ARG A 88 -10.85 -8.76 -12.29
CA ARG A 88 -10.19 -7.47 -12.54
C ARG A 88 -8.95 -7.29 -11.70
N LEU A 89 -8.99 -7.75 -10.44
CA LEU A 89 -7.93 -7.55 -9.46
C LEU A 89 -6.92 -8.71 -9.41
N GLY A 90 -7.31 -9.91 -9.84
CA GLY A 90 -6.43 -11.09 -9.79
C GLY A 90 -5.12 -10.87 -10.55
N ARG A 91 -5.19 -10.27 -11.74
CA ARG A 91 -4.00 -9.89 -12.54
C ARG A 91 -3.07 -8.90 -11.85
N LEU A 92 -3.59 -8.09 -10.92
CA LEU A 92 -2.77 -7.12 -10.20
C LEU A 92 -1.98 -7.73 -9.06
N ILE A 93 -2.32 -8.93 -8.58
CA ILE A 93 -1.59 -9.56 -7.46
C ILE A 93 -0.13 -9.83 -7.83
N ASP A 94 0.10 -10.30 -9.04
CA ASP A 94 1.43 -10.59 -9.56
C ASP A 94 2.06 -9.37 -10.26
N TYR A 95 1.33 -8.26 -10.37
CA TYR A 95 1.85 -7.02 -10.93
C TYR A 95 3.03 -6.50 -10.11
N ASP A 96 4.00 -5.92 -10.79
CA ASP A 96 5.18 -5.33 -10.19
C ASP A 96 5.19 -3.81 -10.42
N PRO A 97 4.89 -3.00 -9.39
CA PRO A 97 4.80 -1.56 -9.57
C PRO A 97 6.16 -0.95 -9.91
N LYS A 98 6.15 -0.10 -10.95
CA LYS A 98 7.32 0.55 -11.55
C LYS A 98 7.73 1.79 -10.77
N CYS A 99 6.79 2.45 -10.08
CA CYS A 99 7.09 3.63 -9.25
C CYS A 99 7.95 3.32 -8.02
N LEU A 100 8.03 2.05 -7.60
CA LEU A 100 8.90 1.66 -6.50
C LEU A 100 10.35 1.50 -6.99
N PRO A 101 11.33 2.16 -6.34
CA PRO A 101 12.73 2.04 -6.73
C PRO A 101 13.16 0.58 -6.64
N LYS A 102 13.87 0.10 -7.68
CA LYS A 102 14.38 -1.28 -7.74
C LYS A 102 15.35 -1.62 -6.59
N ASN A 103 15.89 -0.61 -5.90
CA ASN A 103 16.90 -0.75 -4.87
C ASN A 103 16.54 0.06 -3.61
N ALA A 104 15.91 -0.59 -2.63
CA ALA A 104 15.89 -0.09 -1.24
C ALA A 104 16.36 -1.16 -0.23
N CYS A 105 17.00 -2.23 -0.70
CA CYS A 105 17.71 -3.19 0.15
C CYS A 105 19.17 -2.74 0.33
N ASN A 106 19.39 -1.65 1.08
CA ASN A 106 20.56 -1.56 1.95
C ASN A 106 20.34 -0.48 3.02
N ARG A 107 20.00 -0.93 4.23
CA ARG A 107 20.19 -0.19 5.48
C ARG A 107 20.13 -1.22 6.60
N ASN A 108 21.20 -2.01 6.69
CA ASN A 108 21.63 -2.66 7.93
C ASN A 108 21.96 -1.60 8.97
#